data_AF-A0A960R609-F1
#
_entry.id   AF-A0A960R609-F1
#
_cell.length_a   1.000
_cell.length_b   1.000
_cell.length_c   1.000
_cell.angle_alpha   90.00
_cell.angle_beta   90.00
_cell.angle_gamma   90.00
#
_symmetry.space_group_name_H-M   'P 1'
#
loop_
_entity.id
_entity.type
_entity.pdbx_description
1 polymer ?
#
loop_
_entity_poly.entity_id
_entity_poly.type
_entity_poly.pdbx_seq_one_letter_code
_entity_poly.pdbx_strand_id
1 'polypeptide(L)'
;MATDENNGQASEVVSEQELDKKLRDLYLRGVSAMELRNWGYVISLYQAILKQEPRFLDGRRQLRLAAVKQQAGKKPFGTESVKAMALQREVKKNPAEAMVAVEKDVLATDPFNSQGNQILFEAAMACEMPMTAGFAL
;
A
#
# COMPACT_ATOMS: atom_id res chain seq x y z
N MET A 1 25.09 33.38 -7.24
CA MET A 1 23.92 33.13 -8.12
C MET A 1 24.24 31.88 -8.90
N ALA A 2 24.04 30.72 -8.27
CA ALA A 2 24.26 29.41 -8.87
C ALA A 2 22.87 28.86 -9.22
N THR A 3 22.69 28.58 -10.50
CA THR A 3 21.54 27.91 -11.09
C THR A 3 21.61 26.45 -10.71
N ASP A 4 20.73 26.00 -9.81
CA ASP A 4 20.43 24.58 -9.69
C ASP A 4 19.19 24.28 -10.53
N GLU A 5 19.49 23.75 -11.72
CA GLU A 5 18.56 23.05 -12.59
C GLU A 5 18.09 21.78 -11.86
N ASN A 6 17.00 21.87 -11.08
CA ASN A 6 16.34 20.65 -10.62
C ASN A 6 15.35 20.16 -11.68
N ASN A 7 15.95 19.41 -12.60
CA ASN A 7 15.39 18.37 -13.45
C ASN A 7 14.00 17.86 -13.03
N GLY A 8 13.06 17.83 -13.98
CA GLY A 8 11.69 17.34 -13.81
C GLY A 8 11.59 15.82 -13.66
N GLN A 9 12.36 15.23 -12.75
CA GLN A 9 12.18 13.86 -12.30
C GLN A 9 11.11 13.85 -11.21
N ALA A 10 9.94 13.30 -11.53
CA ALA A 10 8.95 13.00 -10.52
C ALA A 10 9.60 12.13 -9.44
N SER A 11 9.52 12.56 -8.19
CA SER A 11 9.97 11.79 -7.03
C SER A 11 9.34 10.40 -7.07
N GLU A 12 10.16 9.37 -6.87
CA GLU A 12 9.73 7.96 -6.89
C GLU A 12 8.65 7.69 -5.83
N VAL A 13 8.77 8.39 -4.70
CA VAL A 13 7.81 8.38 -3.60
C VAL A 13 7.22 9.77 -3.41
N VAL A 14 5.92 9.81 -3.15
CA VAL A 14 5.18 11.03 -2.87
C VAL A 14 5.07 11.20 -1.36
N SER A 15 5.29 12.41 -0.85
CA SER A 15 5.06 12.77 0.55
C SER A 15 3.60 13.18 0.81
N GLU A 16 3.19 13.23 2.07
CA GLU A 16 1.85 13.74 2.44
C GLU A 16 1.61 15.18 1.93
N GLN A 17 2.69 15.96 1.75
CA GLN A 17 2.64 17.34 1.29
C GLN A 17 2.43 17.48 -0.21
N GLU A 18 2.66 16.40 -0.96
CA GLU A 18 2.48 16.34 -2.41
C GLU A 18 1.14 15.69 -2.79
N LEU A 19 0.41 15.11 -1.82
CA LEU A 19 -0.95 14.62 -2.05
C LEU A 19 -1.89 15.76 -2.46
N ASP A 20 -2.76 15.48 -3.42
CA ASP A 20 -3.86 16.38 -3.76
C ASP A 20 -4.77 16.62 -2.53
N LYS A 21 -5.59 17.67 -2.60
CA LYS A 21 -6.44 18.08 -1.47
C LYS A 21 -7.35 16.95 -0.97
N LYS A 22 -7.96 16.19 -1.88
CA LYS A 22 -8.90 15.11 -1.53
C LYS A 22 -8.19 13.95 -0.84
N LEU A 23 -7.00 13.58 -1.32
CA LEU A 23 -6.16 12.55 -0.73
C LEU A 23 -5.59 12.98 0.62
N ARG A 24 -5.22 14.25 0.76
CA ARG A 24 -4.79 14.83 2.03
C ARG A 24 -5.90 14.81 3.08
N ASP A 25 -7.13 15.12 2.70
CA ASP A 25 -8.28 15.03 3.60
C ASP A 25 -8.52 13.58 4.06
N LEU A 26 -8.31 12.58 3.18
CA LEU A 26 -8.35 11.16 3.57
C LEU A 26 -7.19 10.81 4.51
N TYR A 27 -6.00 11.31 4.24
CA TYR A 27 -4.80 11.09 5.05
C TYR A 27 -4.99 11.63 6.48
N LEU A 28 -5.46 12.87 6.64
CA LEU A 28 -5.71 13.47 7.95
C LEU A 28 -6.74 12.67 8.76
N ARG A 29 -7.81 12.18 8.10
CA ARG A 29 -8.77 11.26 8.72
C ARG A 29 -8.12 9.93 9.11
N GLY A 30 -7.17 9.44 8.31
CA GLY A 30 -6.40 8.23 8.58
C GLY A 30 -5.53 8.38 9.82
N VAL A 31 -4.84 9.52 9.96
CA VAL A 31 -4.05 9.86 11.15
C VAL A 31 -4.93 9.89 12.40
N SER A 32 -6.06 10.61 12.37
CA SER A 32 -6.99 10.62 13.52
C SER A 32 -7.55 9.22 13.83
N ALA A 33 -7.85 8.41 12.81
CA ALA A 33 -8.34 7.05 13.02
C ALA A 33 -7.26 6.12 13.62
N MET A 34 -5.98 6.35 13.32
CA MET A 34 -4.84 5.64 13.93
C MET A 34 -4.75 5.94 15.44
N GLU A 35 -4.86 7.21 15.82
CA GLU A 35 -4.84 7.64 17.23
C GLU A 35 -6.01 7.02 18.03
N LEU A 36 -7.19 6.99 17.41
CA LEU A 36 -8.40 6.37 17.96
C LEU A 36 -8.40 4.84 17.88
N ARG A 37 -7.34 4.23 17.34
CA ARG A 37 -7.19 2.77 17.16
C ARG A 37 -8.33 2.14 16.35
N ASN A 38 -8.93 2.90 15.44
CA ASN A 38 -9.96 2.41 14.53
C ASN A 38 -9.30 1.80 13.29
N TRP A 39 -8.64 0.66 13.47
CA TRP A 39 -7.77 0.07 12.45
C TRP A 39 -8.52 -0.30 11.16
N GLY A 40 -9.77 -0.78 11.27
CA GLY A 40 -10.59 -1.08 10.09
C GLY A 40 -10.84 0.16 9.22
N TYR A 41 -11.10 1.31 9.84
CA TYR A 41 -11.28 2.55 9.11
C TYR A 41 -9.97 3.06 8.52
N VAL A 42 -8.86 2.97 9.29
CA VAL A 42 -7.51 3.27 8.80
C VAL A 42 -7.21 2.49 7.51
N ILE A 43 -7.42 1.16 7.53
CA ILE A 43 -7.20 0.29 6.38
C ILE A 43 -7.99 0.81 5.16
N SER A 44 -9.28 1.11 5.34
CA SER A 44 -10.12 1.58 4.24
C SER A 44 -9.67 2.93 3.66
N LEU A 45 -9.21 3.85 4.51
CA LEU A 45 -8.76 5.18 4.10
C LEU A 45 -7.46 5.10 3.31
N TYR A 46 -6.46 4.37 3.82
CA TYR A 46 -5.18 4.23 3.13
C TYR A 46 -5.29 3.41 1.85
N GLN A 47 -6.17 2.41 1.77
CA GLN A 47 -6.49 1.72 0.50
C GLN A 47 -7.08 2.69 -0.55
N ALA A 48 -7.97 3.59 -0.12
CA ALA A 48 -8.54 4.60 -1.02
C ALA A 48 -7.50 5.63 -1.51
N ILE A 49 -6.50 5.94 -0.67
CA ILE A 49 -5.38 6.80 -1.06
C ILE A 49 -4.49 6.07 -2.06
N LEU A 50 -4.02 4.86 -1.72
CA LEU A 50 -3.08 4.09 -2.53
C LEU A 50 -3.64 3.68 -3.89
N LYS A 51 -4.96 3.54 -4.02
CA LYS A 51 -5.62 3.33 -5.32
C LYS A 51 -5.47 4.53 -6.26
N GLN A 52 -5.38 5.76 -5.74
CA GLN A 52 -5.26 6.97 -6.54
C GLN A 52 -3.80 7.47 -6.64
N GLU A 53 -3.02 7.34 -5.57
CA GLU A 53 -1.60 7.67 -5.54
C GLU A 53 -0.78 6.48 -5.01
N PRO A 54 -0.43 5.52 -5.88
CA PRO A 54 0.29 4.32 -5.46
C PRO A 54 1.72 4.62 -4.99
N ARG A 55 2.30 5.78 -5.31
CA ARG A 55 3.67 6.16 -4.87
C ARG A 55 3.72 6.63 -3.42
N PHE A 56 2.57 6.73 -2.74
CA PHE A 56 2.50 7.16 -1.34
C PHE A 56 2.97 6.06 -0.37
N LEU A 57 4.28 5.84 -0.32
CA LEU A 57 4.90 4.76 0.45
C LEU A 57 4.60 4.84 1.95
N ASP A 58 4.53 6.06 2.51
CA ASP A 58 4.22 6.20 3.93
C ASP A 58 2.80 5.70 4.25
N GLY A 59 1.81 6.02 3.42
CA GLY A 59 0.47 5.48 3.56
C GLY A 59 0.42 3.95 3.50
N ARG A 60 1.28 3.33 2.70
CA ARG A 60 1.41 1.87 2.65
C ARG A 60 1.98 1.28 3.94
N ARG A 61 2.94 1.97 4.58
CA ARG A 61 3.43 1.58 5.91
C ARG A 61 2.34 1.68 6.97
N GLN A 62 1.56 2.76 6.96
CA GLN A 62 0.44 2.95 7.89
C GLN A 62 -0.65 1.88 7.68
N LEU A 63 -0.97 1.56 6.43
CA LEU A 63 -1.88 0.47 6.07
C LEU A 63 -1.41 -0.87 6.64
N ARG A 64 -0.14 -1.24 6.44
CA ARG A 64 0.42 -2.50 6.96
C ARG A 64 0.42 -2.53 8.48
N LEU A 65 0.80 -1.43 9.14
CA LEU A 65 0.76 -1.32 10.59
C LEU A 65 -0.67 -1.52 11.13
N ALA A 66 -1.65 -0.85 10.53
CA ALA A 66 -3.05 -0.99 10.92
C ALA A 66 -3.56 -2.42 10.70
N ALA A 67 -3.20 -3.07 9.59
CA ALA A 67 -3.52 -4.47 9.34
C ALA A 67 -2.93 -5.39 10.42
N VAL A 68 -1.66 -5.22 10.79
CA VAL A 68 -1.02 -5.96 11.89
C VAL A 68 -1.77 -5.75 13.21
N LYS A 69 -2.14 -4.51 13.54
CA LYS A 69 -2.89 -4.21 14.76
C LYS A 69 -4.31 -4.78 14.74
N GLN A 70 -4.98 -4.75 13.59
CA GLN A 70 -6.33 -5.27 13.39
C GLN A 70 -6.39 -6.81 13.51
N GLN A 71 -5.32 -7.49 13.08
CA GLN A 71 -5.21 -8.95 13.10
C GLN A 71 -4.45 -9.49 14.32
N ALA A 72 -3.98 -8.62 15.22
CA ALA A 72 -3.31 -9.04 16.45
C ALA A 72 -4.20 -10.00 17.26
N GLY A 73 -3.66 -11.18 17.57
CA GLY A 73 -4.38 -12.22 18.32
C GLY A 73 -5.42 -13.01 17.51
N LYS A 74 -5.58 -12.73 16.20
CA LYS A 74 -6.44 -13.49 15.30
C LYS A 74 -5.63 -14.51 14.51
N LYS A 75 -6.22 -15.67 14.23
CA LYS A 75 -5.64 -16.62 13.27
C LYS A 75 -6.03 -16.21 11.85
N PRO A 76 -5.10 -16.25 10.88
CA PRO A 76 -5.45 -16.04 9.48
C PRO A 76 -6.48 -17.08 9.01
N PHE A 77 -7.39 -16.68 8.13
CA PHE A 77 -8.55 -17.49 7.75
C PHE A 77 -8.25 -18.61 6.74
N GLY A 78 -6.98 -18.78 6.33
CA GLY A 78 -6.52 -19.87 5.46
C GLY A 78 -6.97 -19.77 4.00
N THR A 79 -7.75 -18.75 3.64
CA THR A 79 -8.22 -18.51 2.26
C THR A 79 -7.28 -17.59 1.48
N GLU A 80 -6.38 -16.92 2.18
CA GLU A 80 -5.44 -15.93 1.66
C GLU A 80 -4.49 -16.53 0.62
N SER A 81 -4.06 -17.78 0.79
CA SER A 81 -3.21 -18.47 -0.18
C SER A 81 -3.90 -18.71 -1.53
N VAL A 82 -5.21 -19.00 -1.53
CA VAL A 82 -6.00 -19.18 -2.75
C VAL A 82 -6.16 -17.86 -3.48
N LYS A 83 -6.45 -16.78 -2.73
CA LYS A 83 -6.55 -15.41 -3.28
C LYS A 83 -5.21 -14.96 -3.87
N ALA A 84 -4.11 -15.18 -3.15
CA ALA A 84 -2.77 -14.85 -3.62
C ALA A 84 -2.44 -15.57 -4.94
N MET A 85 -2.76 -16.86 -5.05
CA MET A 85 -2.56 -17.61 -6.30
C MET A 85 -3.34 -17.03 -7.50
N ALA A 86 -4.56 -16.55 -7.27
CA ALA A 86 -5.34 -15.88 -8.31
C ALA A 86 -4.70 -14.55 -8.75
N LEU A 87 -4.25 -13.75 -7.77
CA LEU A 87 -3.63 -12.43 -8.00
C LEU A 87 -2.26 -12.51 -8.66
N GLN A 88 -1.51 -13.61 -8.46
CA GLN A 88 -0.23 -13.84 -9.14
C GLN A 88 -0.34 -13.77 -10.68
N ARG A 89 -1.50 -14.16 -11.23
CA ARG A 89 -1.76 -14.07 -12.69
C ARG A 89 -2.04 -12.63 -13.13
N GLU A 90 -2.55 -11.80 -12.23
CA GLU A 90 -2.90 -10.41 -12.50
C GLU A 90 -1.67 -9.52 -12.58
N VAL A 91 -0.58 -9.86 -11.87
CA VAL A 91 0.70 -9.14 -11.94
C VAL A 91 1.18 -8.91 -13.38
N LYS A 92 1.02 -9.91 -14.25
CA LYS A 92 1.45 -9.82 -15.66
C LYS A 92 0.49 -9.02 -16.56
N LYS A 93 -0.77 -8.86 -16.14
CA LYS A 93 -1.83 -8.22 -16.93
C LYS A 93 -1.98 -6.76 -16.53
N ASN A 94 -2.19 -6.53 -15.24
CA ASN A 94 -2.47 -5.23 -14.65
C ASN A 94 -1.74 -5.14 -13.30
N PRO A 95 -0.41 -4.90 -13.30
CA PRO A 95 0.38 -4.89 -12.06
C PRO A 95 -0.14 -3.87 -11.03
N ALA A 96 -0.58 -2.68 -11.46
CA ALA A 96 -1.16 -1.68 -10.55
C ALA A 96 -2.44 -2.19 -9.84
N GLU A 97 -3.33 -2.88 -10.55
CA GLU A 97 -4.52 -3.48 -9.94
C GLU A 97 -4.14 -4.66 -9.04
N ALA A 98 -3.11 -5.43 -9.41
CA ALA A 98 -2.59 -6.52 -8.58
C ALA A 98 -2.07 -6.00 -7.23
N MET A 99 -1.40 -4.85 -7.20
CA MET A 99 -0.98 -4.18 -5.95
C MET A 99 -2.18 -3.82 -5.06
N VAL A 100 -3.19 -3.16 -5.63
CA VAL A 100 -4.40 -2.77 -4.89
C VAL A 100 -5.13 -4.00 -4.35
N ALA A 101 -5.28 -5.03 -5.17
CA ALA A 101 -5.99 -6.25 -4.79
C ALA A 101 -5.24 -7.06 -3.74
N VAL A 102 -3.91 -7.21 -3.83
CA VAL A 102 -3.15 -7.97 -2.84
C VAL A 102 -3.11 -7.28 -1.48
N GLU A 103 -3.01 -5.94 -1.45
CA GLU A 103 -3.11 -5.14 -0.24
C GLU A 103 -4.46 -5.30 0.44
N LYS A 104 -5.53 -5.40 -0.35
CA LYS A 104 -6.90 -5.51 0.15
C LYS A 104 -7.30 -6.91 0.56
N ASP A 105 -7.07 -7.89 -0.31
CA ASP A 105 -7.71 -9.19 -0.20
C ASP A 105 -6.84 -10.23 0.53
N VAL A 106 -5.54 -9.94 0.65
CA VAL A 106 -4.54 -10.81 1.30
C VAL A 106 -3.91 -10.08 2.49
N LEU A 107 -3.19 -8.98 2.26
CA LEU A 107 -2.32 -8.38 3.29
C LEU A 107 -3.09 -7.59 4.37
N ALA A 108 -4.36 -7.24 4.14
CA ALA A 108 -5.22 -6.67 5.18
C ALA A 108 -5.73 -7.71 6.19
N THR A 109 -5.81 -8.99 5.80
CA THR A 109 -6.28 -10.09 6.66
C THR A 109 -5.16 -11.02 7.13
N ASP A 110 -4.08 -11.12 6.36
CA ASP A 110 -2.85 -11.81 6.71
C ASP A 110 -1.64 -10.91 6.38
N PRO A 111 -1.29 -9.96 7.27
CA PRO A 111 -0.25 -8.95 7.02
C PRO A 111 1.16 -9.51 6.89
N PHE A 112 1.38 -10.79 7.21
CA PHE A 112 2.66 -11.46 7.13
C PHE A 112 2.70 -12.53 6.02
N ASN A 113 1.68 -12.58 5.16
CA ASN A 113 1.60 -13.55 4.08
C ASN A 113 2.79 -13.41 3.11
N SER A 114 3.64 -14.43 3.06
CA SER A 114 4.84 -14.42 2.20
C SER A 114 4.50 -14.33 0.71
N GLN A 115 3.47 -15.05 0.24
CA GLN A 115 3.05 -14.98 -1.16
C GLN A 115 2.45 -13.61 -1.49
N GLY A 116 1.65 -13.03 -0.59
CA GLY A 116 1.11 -11.69 -0.75
C GLY A 116 2.21 -10.62 -0.84
N ASN A 117 3.25 -10.73 -0.01
CA ASN A 117 4.42 -9.88 -0.09
C ASN A 117 5.18 -10.03 -1.41
N GLN A 118 5.38 -11.27 -1.87
CA GLN A 118 6.03 -11.53 -3.16
C GLN A 118 5.24 -10.94 -4.34
N ILE A 119 3.91 -11.04 -4.34
CA ILE A 119 3.05 -10.43 -5.35
C ILE A 119 3.17 -8.91 -5.33
N LEU A 120 3.17 -8.31 -4.14
CA LEU A 120 3.35 -6.85 -4.00
C LEU A 120 4.72 -6.41 -4.54
N PHE A 121 5.78 -7.16 -4.24
CA PHE A 121 7.13 -6.92 -4.77
C PHE A 121 7.14 -6.94 -6.30
N GLU A 122 6.67 -8.03 -6.92
CA GLU A 122 6.72 -8.22 -8.36
C GLU A 122 5.86 -7.18 -9.11
N ALA A 123 4.68 -6.89 -8.59
CA ALA A 123 3.79 -5.89 -9.17
C ALA A 123 4.36 -4.48 -9.04
N ALA A 124 4.96 -4.13 -7.90
CA ALA A 124 5.63 -2.85 -7.71
C ALA A 124 6.86 -2.69 -8.62
N MET A 125 7.65 -3.75 -8.81
CA MET A 125 8.75 -3.75 -9.79
C MET A 125 8.25 -3.55 -11.22
N ALA A 126 7.15 -4.21 -11.60
CA ALA A 126 6.54 -4.04 -12.92
C ALA A 126 5.93 -2.64 -13.13
N CYS A 127 5.59 -1.93 -12.05
CA CYS A 127 5.16 -0.54 -12.07
C CYS A 127 6.30 0.47 -11.91
N GLU A 128 7.57 0.03 -11.93
CA GLU A 128 8.76 0.89 -11.73
C GLU A 128 8.74 1.62 -10.38
N MET A 129 8.28 0.93 -9.32
CA MET A 129 8.19 1.46 -7.95
C MET A 129 9.15 0.74 -6.98
N PRO A 130 10.48 0.82 -7.18
CA PRO A 130 11.44 -0.01 -6.45
C PRO A 130 11.44 0.16 -4.93
N MET A 131 11.10 1.34 -4.40
CA MET A 131 10.96 1.58 -2.96
C MET A 131 9.72 0.90 -2.37
N THR A 132 8.65 0.79 -3.16
CA THR A 132 7.48 -0.02 -2.79
C THR A 132 7.79 -1.51 -2.86
N ALA A 133 8.54 -1.93 -3.88
CA ALA A 133 9.02 -3.29 -3.98
C ALA A 133 9.90 -3.66 -2.78
N GLY A 134 10.90 -2.83 -2.45
CA GLY A 134 11.78 -3.03 -1.30
C GLY A 134 11.04 -3.06 0.04
N PHE A 135 9.95 -2.30 0.18
CA PHE A 135 9.09 -2.38 1.37
C PHE A 135 8.36 -3.72 1.52
N ALA A 136 8.13 -4.45 0.43
CA ALA A 136 7.40 -5.71 0.46
C ALA A 136 8.24 -6.89 0.97
N LEU A 137 9.58 -6.74 1.05
CA LEU A 137 10.53 -7.75 1.53
C LEU A 137 10.83 -7.56 3.03
#